data_AF-A0AAD7JIU2-F1
#
_entry.id   AF-A0AAD7JIU2-F1
#
_cell.length_a   1.000
_cell.length_b   1.000
_cell.length_c   1.000
_cell.angle_alpha   90.00
_cell.angle_beta   90.00
_cell.angle_gamma   90.00
#
_symmetry.space_group_name_H-M   'P 1'
#
loop_
_entity.id
_entity.type
_entity.pdbx_description
1 polymer ?
#
loop_
_entity_poly.entity_id
_entity_poly.type
_entity_poly.pdbx_seq_one_letter_code
_entity_poly.pdbx_strand_id
1 'polypeptide(L)'
;MYMFCFQRGLREVWGYFWTSWYAPKRWKLWARSTSPYVSRLRTTMNVENFWKQLKHGFLHNHLCPRLDLLVWILITKVTPAYLMRAQLLADGYRLGRSKPLTPFQKQFKTAWITLSKLPISDDADRKYITCVEKWTCTCKAYPYHPCHLCKHLVQAVGPLPAKFWGQVIRRRTVPLYRHPALVAKNQEMGKYVEPTDGSITDGDDHAWSGDHAVLEGDGGWRDFDFREVPSLLGKRCRSPLAGSDDTEDEREVHRHFFPSADAQESDEEEEVEEKSQQLLNLADDLERAAEILRAQASAKNSIWMSSILRRNIGKDVSLMVADIERYESTGRKRDNTWGKKGDKEANRRVANTMGYQIQN
;
A
#
# COMPACT_ATOMS: atom_id res chain seq x y z
N MET A 1 17.58 -23.45 17.77
CA MET A 1 16.68 -24.00 18.82
C MET A 1 17.20 -25.33 19.39
N TYR A 2 17.51 -26.34 18.57
CA TYR A 2 18.07 -27.61 19.05
C TYR A 2 19.28 -27.44 19.98
N MET A 3 20.32 -26.70 19.55
CA MET A 3 21.53 -26.47 20.36
C MET A 3 21.24 -25.79 21.70
N PHE A 4 20.27 -24.88 21.75
CA PHE A 4 19.83 -24.22 22.97
C PHE A 4 19.19 -25.21 23.97
N CYS A 5 18.32 -26.10 23.48
CA CYS A 5 17.69 -27.13 24.31
C CYS A 5 18.71 -28.19 24.77
N PHE A 6 19.66 -28.56 23.90
CA PHE A 6 20.70 -29.53 24.21
C PHE A 6 21.66 -29.03 25.30
N GLN A 7 22.17 -27.81 25.16
CA GLN A 7 23.08 -27.20 26.14
C GLN A 7 22.43 -27.01 27.53
N ARG A 8 21.10 -26.85 27.58
CA ARG A 8 20.35 -26.65 28.83
C ARG A 8 19.68 -27.92 29.37
N GLY A 9 19.92 -29.08 28.76
CA GLY A 9 19.30 -30.35 29.20
C GLY A 9 17.78 -30.42 29.00
N LEU A 10 17.18 -29.54 28.20
CA LEU A 10 15.73 -29.42 27.99
C LEU A 10 15.25 -30.40 26.91
N ARG A 11 15.44 -31.71 27.14
CA ARG A 11 15.16 -32.77 26.17
C ARG A 11 13.67 -32.91 25.84
N GLU A 12 12.82 -32.79 26.85
CA GLU A 12 11.36 -32.89 26.72
C GLU A 12 10.79 -31.70 25.93
N VAL A 13 11.31 -30.50 26.22
CA VAL A 13 10.96 -29.27 25.49
C VAL A 13 11.35 -29.38 24.02
N TRP A 14 12.53 -29.95 23.73
CA TRP A 14 12.91 -30.24 22.36
C TRP A 14 11.99 -31.27 21.70
N GLY A 15 11.62 -32.34 22.42
CA GLY A 15 10.65 -33.33 21.93
C GLY A 15 9.33 -32.66 21.52
N TYR A 16 8.77 -31.82 22.38
CA TYR A 16 7.57 -31.04 22.10
C TYR A 16 7.74 -30.10 20.90
N PHE A 17 8.83 -29.32 20.85
CA PHE A 17 9.08 -28.42 19.73
C PHE A 17 9.26 -29.16 18.42
N TRP A 18 9.92 -30.32 18.42
CA TRP A 18 10.08 -31.15 17.24
C TRP A 18 8.73 -31.66 16.75
N THR A 19 7.93 -32.31 17.60
CA THR A 19 6.64 -32.91 17.21
C THR A 19 5.60 -31.89 16.75
N SER A 20 5.65 -30.69 17.32
CA SER A 20 4.61 -29.67 17.12
C SER A 20 5.02 -28.60 16.10
N TRP A 21 6.30 -28.24 16.01
CA TRP A 21 6.75 -27.06 15.23
C TRP A 21 7.79 -27.42 14.16
N TYR A 22 8.87 -28.12 14.51
CA TYR A 22 10.04 -28.31 13.64
C TYR A 22 10.01 -29.59 12.78
N ALA A 23 9.10 -30.53 13.04
CA ALA A 23 8.97 -31.73 12.22
C ALA A 23 8.69 -31.36 10.75
N PRO A 24 9.32 -32.02 9.76
CA PRO A 24 9.12 -31.71 8.35
C PRO A 24 7.65 -31.76 7.90
N LYS A 25 6.85 -32.64 8.50
CA LYS A 25 5.39 -32.72 8.26
C LYS A 25 4.65 -31.48 8.76
N ARG A 26 5.07 -30.93 9.91
CA ARG A 26 4.50 -29.71 10.52
C ARG A 26 4.96 -28.44 9.82
N TRP A 27 6.19 -28.44 9.30
CA TRP A 27 6.75 -27.32 8.54
C TRP A 27 5.82 -26.86 7.41
N LYS A 28 5.16 -27.80 6.72
CA LYS A 28 4.18 -27.48 5.65
C LYS A 28 2.97 -26.67 6.12
N LEU A 29 2.60 -26.77 7.39
CA LEU A 29 1.47 -26.03 7.97
C LEU A 29 1.89 -24.61 8.38
N TRP A 30 3.09 -24.47 8.94
CA TRP A 30 3.58 -23.21 9.51
C TRP A 30 4.30 -22.33 8.48
N ALA A 31 5.02 -22.95 7.56
CA ALA A 31 5.67 -22.27 6.46
C ALA A 31 4.60 -21.95 5.40
N ARG A 32 3.99 -20.77 5.50
CA ARG A 32 3.08 -20.23 4.47
C ARG A 32 3.70 -20.24 3.07
N SER A 33 5.03 -20.30 2.97
CA SER A 33 5.83 -20.44 1.75
C SER A 33 5.74 -21.81 1.05
N THR A 34 5.19 -22.83 1.71
CA THR A 34 5.05 -24.19 1.15
C THR A 34 3.67 -24.45 0.54
N SER A 35 2.72 -23.54 0.73
CA SER A 35 1.42 -23.60 0.06
C SER A 35 1.59 -23.19 -1.41
N PRO A 36 1.21 -24.03 -2.38
CA PRO A 36 1.20 -23.63 -3.79
C PRO A 36 0.17 -22.52 -4.06
N TYR A 37 -0.70 -22.20 -3.10
CA TYR A 37 -1.76 -21.20 -3.21
C TYR A 37 -1.35 -19.81 -2.71
N VAL A 38 -0.22 -19.69 -2.01
CA VAL A 38 0.27 -18.42 -1.45
C VAL A 38 1.65 -18.13 -2.02
N SER A 39 1.75 -17.10 -2.87
CA SER A 39 3.03 -16.69 -3.47
C SER A 39 4.08 -16.35 -2.41
N ARG A 40 5.24 -17.03 -2.45
CA ARG A 40 6.38 -16.85 -1.54
C ARG A 40 6.90 -15.40 -1.48
N LEU A 41 6.83 -14.67 -2.60
CA LEU A 41 7.31 -13.29 -2.74
C LEU A 41 6.44 -12.21 -2.06
N ARG A 42 5.28 -12.56 -1.48
CA ARG A 42 4.42 -11.61 -0.73
C ARG A 42 4.35 -11.86 0.77
N THR A 43 4.95 -12.93 1.27
CA THR A 43 4.83 -13.26 2.70
C THR A 43 5.69 -12.36 3.59
N THR A 44 6.89 -11.96 3.13
CA THR A 44 7.76 -11.03 3.89
C THR A 44 7.12 -9.65 4.01
N MET A 45 6.64 -9.08 2.90
CA MET A 45 5.98 -7.77 2.90
C MET A 45 4.70 -7.74 3.77
N ASN A 46 3.91 -8.82 3.76
CA ASN A 46 2.74 -8.92 4.64
C ASN A 46 3.13 -9.04 6.12
N VAL A 47 4.19 -9.79 6.42
CA VAL A 47 4.73 -9.93 7.77
C VAL A 47 5.33 -8.61 8.25
N GLU A 48 6.10 -7.91 7.43
CA GLU A 48 6.64 -6.58 7.70
C GLU A 48 5.54 -5.55 7.92
N ASN A 49 4.52 -5.52 7.06
CA ASN A 49 3.38 -4.63 7.23
C ASN A 49 2.58 -4.97 8.50
N PHE A 50 2.43 -6.26 8.83
CA PHE A 50 1.83 -6.67 10.10
C PHE A 50 2.65 -6.14 11.28
N TRP A 51 3.98 -6.34 11.28
CA TRP A 51 4.84 -5.84 12.35
C TRP A 51 4.85 -4.31 12.42
N LYS A 52 4.81 -3.61 11.29
CA LYS A 52 4.66 -2.16 11.22
C LYS A 52 3.37 -1.73 11.90
N GLN A 53 2.24 -2.36 11.57
CA GLN A 53 0.95 -2.05 12.19
C GLN A 53 0.92 -2.40 13.67
N LEU A 54 1.52 -3.52 14.08
CA LEU A 54 1.60 -3.92 15.47
C LEU A 54 2.42 -2.92 16.28
N LYS A 55 3.63 -2.60 15.82
CA LYS A 55 4.55 -1.67 16.48
C LYS A 55 3.97 -0.26 16.56
N HIS A 56 3.62 0.33 15.42
CA HIS A 56 3.18 1.73 15.40
C HIS A 56 1.71 1.91 15.78
N GLY A 57 0.84 0.95 15.47
CA GLY A 57 -0.59 1.06 15.73
C GLY A 57 -1.00 0.66 17.14
N PHE A 58 -0.35 -0.35 17.73
CA PHE A 58 -0.80 -0.94 18.99
C PHE A 58 0.24 -0.90 20.11
N LEU A 59 1.54 -0.85 19.78
CA LEU A 59 2.64 -0.88 20.75
C LEU A 59 3.44 0.43 20.80
N HIS A 60 2.90 1.53 20.28
CA HIS A 60 3.61 2.82 20.23
C HIS A 60 4.03 3.32 21.62
N ASN A 61 3.23 3.02 22.66
CA ASN A 61 3.53 3.40 24.05
C ASN A 61 4.20 2.27 24.87
N HIS A 62 4.57 1.17 24.23
CA HIS A 62 5.11 -0.01 24.93
C HIS A 62 6.46 -0.39 24.33
N LEU A 63 7.53 0.10 24.97
CA LEU A 63 8.88 -0.37 24.72
C LEU A 63 9.04 -1.74 25.40
N CYS A 64 9.42 -2.76 24.62
CA CYS A 64 9.62 -4.14 25.10
C CYS A 64 8.47 -4.70 25.97
N PRO A 65 7.23 -4.82 25.45
CA PRO A 65 6.12 -5.34 26.23
C PRO A 65 6.43 -6.77 26.72
N ARG A 66 6.09 -7.03 27.99
CA ARG A 66 6.08 -8.40 28.54
C ARG A 66 5.21 -9.30 27.66
N LEU A 67 5.59 -10.57 27.54
CA LEU A 67 4.91 -11.53 26.64
C LEU A 67 3.40 -11.57 26.88
N ASP A 68 2.95 -11.58 28.13
CA ASP A 68 1.53 -11.64 28.47
C ASP A 68 0.76 -10.40 27.99
N LEU A 69 1.36 -9.21 28.12
CA LEU A 69 0.78 -7.97 27.63
C LEU A 69 0.69 -7.98 26.10
N LEU A 70 1.75 -8.46 25.42
CA LEU A 70 1.76 -8.59 23.97
C LEU A 70 0.64 -9.54 23.49
N VAL A 71 0.50 -10.70 24.13
CA VAL A 71 -0.55 -11.67 23.83
C VAL A 71 -1.94 -11.06 24.06
N TRP A 72 -2.13 -10.35 25.18
CA TRP A 72 -3.38 -9.66 25.45
C TRP A 72 -3.71 -8.61 24.37
N ILE A 73 -2.74 -7.79 23.95
CA ILE A 73 -2.91 -6.79 22.87
C ILE A 73 -3.26 -7.47 21.55
N LEU A 74 -2.59 -8.58 21.21
CA LEU A 74 -2.85 -9.33 19.98
C LEU A 74 -4.29 -9.87 19.93
N ILE A 75 -4.78 -10.44 21.04
CA ILE A 75 -6.12 -11.04 21.12
C ILE A 75 -7.20 -9.97 21.18
N THR A 76 -7.03 -8.93 22.01
CA THR A 76 -8.11 -7.98 22.33
C THR A 76 -8.16 -6.77 21.41
N LYS A 77 -7.03 -6.36 20.82
CA LYS A 77 -6.97 -5.14 19.99
C LYS A 77 -6.67 -5.47 18.53
N VAL A 78 -5.59 -6.20 18.29
CA VAL A 78 -5.07 -6.41 16.93
C VAL A 78 -6.04 -7.29 16.13
N THR A 79 -6.36 -8.48 16.65
CA THR A 79 -7.22 -9.45 15.94
C THR A 79 -8.61 -8.87 15.62
N PRO A 80 -9.33 -8.24 16.58
CA PRO A 80 -10.63 -7.63 16.28
C PRO A 80 -10.54 -6.50 15.26
N ALA A 81 -9.48 -5.67 15.29
CA ALA A 81 -9.28 -4.63 14.28
C ALA A 81 -9.04 -5.20 12.87
N TYR A 82 -8.40 -6.36 12.75
CA TYR A 82 -8.27 -7.07 11.48
C TYR A 82 -9.61 -7.70 11.04
N LEU A 83 -10.34 -8.34 11.96
CA LEU A 83 -11.65 -8.92 11.67
C LEU A 83 -12.66 -7.85 11.23
N MET A 84 -12.70 -6.70 11.88
CA MET A 84 -13.54 -5.58 11.48
C MET A 84 -13.20 -5.11 10.07
N ARG A 85 -11.90 -4.98 9.74
CA ARG A 85 -11.45 -4.61 8.39
C ARG A 85 -11.81 -5.67 7.34
N ALA A 86 -11.70 -6.96 7.69
CA ALA A 86 -12.13 -8.05 6.82
C ALA A 86 -13.65 -8.01 6.58
N GLN A 87 -14.43 -7.71 7.63
CA GLN A 87 -15.87 -7.50 7.49
C GLN A 87 -16.19 -6.36 6.53
N LEU A 88 -15.44 -5.25 6.53
CA LEU A 88 -15.65 -4.16 5.53
C LEU A 88 -15.57 -4.64 4.07
N LEU A 89 -14.80 -5.70 3.81
CA LEU A 89 -14.60 -6.29 2.50
C LEU A 89 -15.66 -7.35 2.16
N ALA A 90 -16.35 -7.88 3.17
CA ALA A 90 -17.40 -8.87 2.99
C ALA A 90 -18.65 -8.25 2.36
N ASP A 91 -19.34 -9.02 1.51
CA ASP A 91 -20.50 -8.53 0.75
C ASP A 91 -21.73 -8.23 1.62
N GLY A 92 -21.80 -8.82 2.82
CA GLY A 92 -22.83 -8.53 3.81
C GLY A 92 -22.62 -7.24 4.61
N TYR A 93 -21.50 -6.53 4.42
CA TYR A 93 -21.22 -5.32 5.19
C TYR A 93 -22.08 -4.15 4.74
N ARG A 94 -23.01 -3.74 5.63
CA ARG A 94 -24.04 -2.72 5.40
C ARG A 94 -25.02 -3.10 4.29
N LEU A 95 -25.84 -4.11 4.58
CA LEU A 95 -27.04 -4.43 3.81
C LEU A 95 -27.83 -3.15 3.50
N GLY A 96 -28.04 -2.86 2.21
CA GLY A 96 -28.73 -1.67 1.72
C GLY A 96 -27.83 -0.53 1.21
N ARG A 97 -26.50 -0.60 1.37
CA ARG A 97 -25.56 0.35 0.75
C ARG A 97 -24.67 -0.37 -0.28
N SER A 98 -24.30 0.32 -1.35
CA SER A 98 -23.33 -0.22 -2.31
C SER A 98 -21.96 -0.41 -1.66
N LYS A 99 -21.31 -1.53 -2.00
CA LYS A 99 -19.95 -1.85 -1.53
C LYS A 99 -18.99 -0.71 -1.89
N PRO A 100 -18.20 -0.20 -0.92
CA PRO A 100 -17.20 0.81 -1.23
C PRO A 100 -16.13 0.20 -2.15
N LEU A 101 -15.73 0.97 -3.18
CA LEU A 101 -14.62 0.57 -4.05
C LEU A 101 -13.32 0.45 -3.24
N THR A 102 -12.54 -0.59 -3.53
CA THR A 102 -11.21 -0.75 -2.96
C THR A 102 -10.27 0.38 -3.42
N PRO A 103 -9.17 0.67 -2.69
CA PRO A 103 -8.20 1.68 -3.13
C PRO A 103 -7.70 1.45 -4.56
N PHE A 104 -7.44 0.20 -4.92
CA PHE A 104 -7.08 -0.20 -6.28
C PHE A 104 -8.19 0.14 -7.29
N GLN A 105 -9.44 -0.22 -7.01
CA GLN A 105 -10.57 0.06 -7.90
C GLN A 105 -10.79 1.58 -8.10
N LYS A 106 -10.60 2.37 -7.05
CA LYS A 106 -10.63 3.84 -7.14
C LYS A 106 -9.54 4.37 -8.07
N GLN A 107 -8.30 3.93 -7.87
CA GLN A 107 -7.15 4.32 -8.71
C GLN A 107 -7.34 3.88 -10.17
N PHE A 108 -7.84 2.66 -10.38
CA PHE A 108 -8.14 2.13 -11.71
C PHE A 108 -9.21 2.98 -12.40
N LYS A 109 -10.32 3.28 -11.71
CA LYS A 109 -11.41 4.10 -12.24
C LYS A 109 -10.96 5.52 -12.59
N THR A 110 -10.19 6.18 -11.72
CA THR A 110 -9.69 7.53 -11.99
C THR A 110 -8.73 7.53 -13.18
N ALA A 111 -7.78 6.60 -13.23
CA ALA A 111 -6.87 6.46 -14.37
C ALA A 111 -7.62 6.19 -15.67
N TRP A 112 -8.64 5.31 -15.65
CA TRP A 112 -9.46 5.02 -16.81
C TRP A 112 -10.15 6.28 -17.37
N ILE A 113 -10.84 7.04 -16.51
CA ILE A 113 -11.56 8.26 -16.91
C ILE A 113 -10.60 9.32 -17.48
N THR A 114 -9.40 9.42 -16.93
CA THR A 114 -8.38 10.34 -17.45
C THR A 114 -7.90 9.90 -18.83
N LEU A 115 -7.55 8.61 -19.00
CA LEU A 115 -7.03 8.06 -20.25
C LEU A 115 -8.08 7.99 -21.36
N SER A 116 -9.37 7.85 -21.03
CA SER A 116 -10.46 7.83 -22.00
C SER A 116 -10.68 9.19 -22.68
N LYS A 117 -10.24 10.28 -22.04
CA LYS A 117 -10.40 11.66 -22.54
C LYS A 117 -9.21 12.14 -23.37
N LEU A 118 -8.06 11.45 -23.31
CA LEU A 118 -6.85 11.89 -23.99
C LEU A 118 -6.93 11.60 -25.49
N PRO A 119 -6.58 12.53 -26.39
CA PRO A 119 -6.53 12.23 -27.82
C PRO A 119 -5.44 11.18 -28.14
N ILE A 120 -5.78 10.23 -29.01
CA ILE A 120 -4.78 9.38 -29.66
C ILE A 120 -4.13 10.23 -30.75
N SER A 121 -2.79 10.23 -30.80
CA SER A 121 -2.07 10.94 -31.85
C SER A 121 -2.15 10.07 -33.11
N ASP A 122 -2.80 10.58 -34.15
CA ASP A 122 -2.97 9.91 -35.44
C ASP A 122 -1.71 10.00 -36.31
N ASP A 123 -0.53 9.83 -35.71
CA ASP A 123 0.72 9.72 -36.45
C ASP A 123 0.68 8.38 -37.21
N ALA A 124 0.46 8.43 -38.52
CA ALA A 124 0.36 7.26 -39.41
C ALA A 124 1.56 6.30 -39.28
N ASP A 125 2.73 6.82 -38.88
CA ASP A 125 3.98 6.05 -38.69
C ASP A 125 4.07 5.30 -37.35
N ARG A 126 3.18 5.54 -36.38
CA ARG A 126 3.22 4.90 -35.05
C ARG A 126 1.90 4.24 -34.68
N LYS A 127 1.46 3.29 -35.52
CA LYS A 127 0.31 2.45 -35.20
C LYS A 127 0.68 1.42 -34.13
N TYR A 128 0.21 1.64 -32.89
CA TYR A 128 0.37 0.66 -31.80
C TYR A 128 -0.59 -0.51 -31.97
N ILE A 129 -0.11 -1.73 -31.70
CA ILE A 129 -0.92 -2.94 -31.72
C ILE A 129 -1.54 -3.11 -30.33
N THR A 130 -2.87 -3.13 -30.28
CA THR A 130 -3.65 -3.37 -29.05
C THR A 130 -4.40 -4.70 -29.16
N CYS A 131 -4.37 -5.48 -28.09
CA CYS A 131 -5.15 -6.71 -27.97
C CYS A 131 -5.93 -6.65 -26.65
N VAL A 132 -7.25 -6.48 -26.74
CA VAL A 132 -8.14 -6.41 -25.57
C VAL A 132 -8.24 -7.78 -24.89
N GLU A 133 -8.29 -8.87 -25.65
CA GLU A 133 -8.39 -10.23 -25.12
C GLU A 133 -7.20 -10.64 -24.25
N LYS A 134 -5.97 -10.31 -24.67
CA LYS A 134 -4.75 -10.55 -23.92
C LYS A 134 -4.43 -9.40 -22.94
N TRP A 135 -5.15 -8.29 -23.03
CA TRP A 135 -4.89 -7.05 -22.29
C TRP A 135 -3.45 -6.51 -22.50
N THR A 136 -3.01 -6.40 -23.74
CA THR A 136 -1.64 -5.98 -24.09
C THR A 136 -1.63 -4.83 -25.10
N CYS A 137 -0.66 -3.93 -24.96
CA CYS A 137 -0.43 -2.84 -25.91
C CYS A 137 1.06 -2.60 -26.12
N THR A 138 1.47 -2.34 -27.36
CA THR A 138 2.89 -2.07 -27.70
C THR A 138 3.34 -0.64 -27.37
N CYS A 139 2.48 0.19 -26.79
CA CYS A 139 2.84 1.57 -26.47
C CYS A 139 3.77 1.66 -25.26
N LYS A 140 4.71 2.61 -25.29
CA LYS A 140 5.70 2.81 -24.22
C LYS A 140 5.07 3.06 -22.85
N ALA A 141 3.90 3.69 -22.78
CA ALA A 141 3.24 4.02 -21.51
C ALA A 141 2.61 2.80 -20.80
N TYR A 142 2.29 1.73 -21.52
CA TYR A 142 1.59 0.56 -20.98
C TYR A 142 2.34 -0.13 -19.81
N PRO A 143 3.63 -0.50 -19.94
CA PRO A 143 4.34 -1.21 -18.87
C PRO A 143 4.63 -0.33 -17.65
N TYR A 144 4.74 1.00 -17.82
CA TYR A 144 5.06 1.91 -16.72
C TYR A 144 3.84 2.37 -15.93
N HIS A 145 2.62 2.18 -16.44
CA HIS A 145 1.43 2.57 -15.71
C HIS A 145 1.13 1.55 -14.58
N PRO A 146 0.90 1.97 -13.32
CA PRO A 146 0.66 1.05 -12.20
C PRO A 146 -0.47 0.03 -12.45
N CYS A 147 -1.55 0.50 -13.07
CA CYS A 147 -2.69 -0.33 -13.47
C CYS A 147 -2.56 -1.01 -14.84
N HIS A 148 -1.42 -0.89 -15.54
CA HIS A 148 -1.22 -1.42 -16.89
C HIS A 148 -2.30 -0.92 -17.88
N LEU A 149 -2.57 0.39 -17.82
CA LEU A 149 -3.54 1.09 -18.65
C LEU A 149 -2.80 2.05 -19.57
N CYS A 150 -3.32 2.21 -20.79
CA CYS A 150 -2.89 3.25 -21.71
C CYS A 150 -4.10 3.77 -22.49
N LYS A 151 -3.97 4.97 -23.09
CA LYS A 151 -5.05 5.57 -23.88
C LYS A 151 -5.56 4.66 -25.00
N HIS A 152 -4.65 3.92 -25.66
CA HIS A 152 -5.01 3.00 -26.74
C HIS A 152 -5.85 1.81 -26.26
N LEU A 153 -5.53 1.20 -25.11
CA LEU A 153 -6.33 0.09 -24.56
C LEU A 153 -7.68 0.58 -24.05
N VAL A 154 -7.69 1.70 -23.31
CA VAL A 154 -8.89 2.25 -22.71
C VAL A 154 -9.91 2.67 -23.77
N GLN A 155 -9.45 3.24 -24.89
CA GLN A 155 -10.33 3.67 -25.98
C GLN A 155 -10.67 2.54 -26.98
N ALA A 156 -9.90 1.46 -26.99
CA ALA A 156 -10.25 0.24 -27.72
C ALA A 156 -11.42 -0.51 -27.07
N VAL A 157 -11.70 -0.26 -25.79
CA VAL A 157 -12.82 -0.84 -25.05
C VAL A 157 -14.05 0.07 -25.13
N GLY A 158 -15.24 -0.54 -25.24
CA GLY A 158 -16.52 0.17 -25.24
C GLY A 158 -16.89 0.82 -23.89
N PRO A 159 -18.04 1.51 -23.81
CA PRO A 159 -18.53 2.08 -22.57
C PRO A 159 -18.79 0.99 -21.51
N LEU A 160 -18.31 1.23 -20.28
CA LEU A 160 -18.38 0.25 -19.19
C LEU A 160 -19.58 0.50 -18.26
N PRO A 161 -20.28 -0.56 -17.79
CA PRO A 161 -21.38 -0.44 -16.86
C PRO A 161 -20.91 -0.03 -15.46
N ALA A 162 -21.77 0.60 -14.66
CA ALA A 162 -21.39 1.04 -13.31
C ALA A 162 -20.97 -0.11 -12.37
N LYS A 163 -21.54 -1.31 -12.56
CA LYS A 163 -21.21 -2.52 -11.77
C LYS A 163 -19.77 -3.00 -11.97
N PHE A 164 -19.20 -2.76 -13.17
CA PHE A 164 -17.83 -3.17 -13.50
C PHE A 164 -16.80 -2.65 -12.50
N TRP A 165 -16.94 -1.41 -12.02
CA TRP A 165 -15.95 -0.80 -11.14
C TRP A 165 -15.79 -1.54 -9.81
N GLY A 166 -16.84 -2.19 -9.32
CA GLY A 166 -16.80 -3.02 -8.10
C GLY A 166 -16.33 -4.45 -8.35
N GLN A 167 -16.34 -4.91 -9.61
CA GLN A 167 -16.02 -6.28 -10.02
C GLN A 167 -14.64 -6.42 -10.67
N VAL A 168 -13.99 -5.31 -11.02
CA VAL A 168 -12.66 -5.34 -11.62
C VAL A 168 -11.61 -5.80 -10.61
N ILE A 169 -10.88 -6.84 -10.99
CA ILE A 169 -9.79 -7.44 -10.21
C ILE A 169 -8.59 -7.60 -11.13
N ARG A 170 -7.40 -7.25 -10.62
CA ARG A 170 -6.14 -7.45 -11.33
C ARG A 170 -5.62 -8.86 -11.07
N ARG A 171 -5.46 -9.62 -12.14
CA ARG A 171 -4.82 -10.94 -12.15
C ARG A 171 -3.31 -10.79 -12.25
N ARG A 172 -2.57 -11.82 -11.86
CA ARG A 172 -1.10 -11.86 -11.98
C ARG A 172 -0.62 -12.59 -13.24
N THR A 173 -1.55 -13.24 -13.94
CA THR A 173 -1.32 -13.89 -15.23
C THR A 173 -2.03 -13.15 -16.34
N VAL A 174 -1.55 -13.30 -17.57
CA VAL A 174 -2.17 -12.74 -18.77
C VAL A 174 -3.42 -13.57 -19.11
N PRO A 175 -4.57 -12.95 -19.44
CA PRO A 175 -4.82 -11.51 -19.43
C PRO A 175 -4.96 -10.95 -18.02
N LEU A 176 -4.29 -9.80 -17.78
CA LEU A 176 -4.24 -9.12 -16.47
C LEU A 176 -5.61 -8.70 -15.96
N TYR A 177 -6.55 -8.41 -16.87
CA TYR A 177 -7.94 -8.16 -16.54
C TYR A 177 -8.82 -9.05 -17.40
N ARG A 178 -9.83 -9.65 -16.78
CA ARG A 178 -10.85 -10.45 -17.47
C ARG A 178 -12.19 -10.04 -16.91
N HIS A 179 -13.08 -9.56 -17.77
CA HIS A 179 -14.44 -9.20 -17.41
C HIS A 179 -15.29 -9.21 -18.68
N PRO A 180 -16.55 -9.66 -18.65
CA PRO A 180 -17.43 -9.70 -19.83
C PRO A 180 -17.67 -8.34 -20.48
N ALA A 181 -17.56 -7.25 -19.71
CA ALA A 181 -17.62 -5.88 -20.22
C ALA A 181 -16.32 -5.38 -20.88
N LEU A 182 -15.19 -6.07 -20.72
CA LEU A 182 -13.92 -5.72 -21.36
C LEU A 182 -13.83 -6.37 -22.74
N VAL A 183 -14.63 -5.86 -23.67
CA VAL A 183 -14.65 -6.28 -25.07
C VAL A 183 -14.24 -5.13 -25.97
N ALA A 184 -13.74 -5.47 -27.17
CA ALA A 184 -13.38 -4.46 -28.15
C ALA A 184 -14.62 -3.64 -28.56
N LYS A 185 -14.39 -2.40 -28.98
CA LYS A 185 -15.44 -1.50 -29.44
C LYS A 185 -16.28 -2.18 -30.53
N ASN A 186 -17.61 -2.19 -30.35
CA ASN A 186 -18.62 -2.83 -31.22
C ASN A 186 -18.78 -4.36 -31.07
N GLN A 187 -18.13 -4.99 -30.10
CA GLN A 187 -18.37 -6.39 -29.78
C GLN A 187 -19.39 -6.50 -28.63
N GLU A 188 -20.29 -7.48 -28.70
CA GLU A 188 -21.26 -7.74 -27.62
C GLU A 188 -20.53 -8.16 -26.34
N MET A 189 -21.17 -7.91 -25.19
CA MET A 189 -20.64 -8.36 -23.91
C MET A 189 -20.44 -9.88 -23.93
N GLY A 190 -19.23 -10.32 -23.61
CA GLY A 190 -18.91 -11.74 -23.57
C GLY A 190 -19.70 -12.48 -22.49
N LYS A 191 -19.66 -13.82 -22.52
CA LYS A 191 -20.18 -14.63 -21.41
C LYS A 191 -19.50 -14.21 -20.12
N TYR A 192 -20.29 -14.03 -19.05
CA TYR A 192 -19.75 -13.76 -17.72
C TYR A 192 -18.91 -14.97 -17.31
N VAL A 193 -17.60 -14.75 -17.29
CA VAL A 193 -16.65 -15.68 -16.71
C VAL A 193 -16.50 -15.23 -15.27
N GLU A 194 -16.87 -16.10 -14.34
CA GLU A 194 -16.62 -15.85 -12.92
C GLU A 194 -15.14 -15.45 -12.74
N PRO A 195 -14.83 -14.39 -11.98
CA PRO A 195 -13.44 -14.00 -11.71
C PRO A 195 -12.58 -15.14 -11.13
N THR A 196 -13.24 -16.20 -10.63
CA THR A 196 -12.68 -17.43 -10.06
C THR A 196 -12.48 -18.57 -11.09
N ASP A 197 -13.02 -18.48 -12.31
CA ASP A 197 -12.98 -19.51 -13.37
C ASP A 197 -11.66 -19.52 -14.16
N GLY A 198 -10.58 -19.34 -13.41
CA GLY A 198 -9.20 -19.35 -13.86
C GLY A 198 -8.29 -19.43 -12.64
N SER A 199 -7.34 -20.38 -12.67
CA SER A 199 -6.54 -20.79 -11.51
C SER A 199 -6.03 -19.61 -10.67
N ILE A 200 -6.63 -19.44 -9.49
CA ILE A 200 -6.13 -18.64 -8.37
C ILE A 200 -4.91 -19.38 -7.80
N THR A 201 -3.76 -19.24 -8.45
CA THR A 201 -2.46 -19.50 -7.79
C THR A 201 -1.96 -18.27 -7.04
N ASP A 202 -2.75 -17.19 -6.99
CA ASP A 202 -2.23 -15.84 -6.79
C ASP A 202 -3.03 -14.96 -5.81
N GLY A 203 -3.57 -15.59 -4.77
CA GLY A 203 -3.91 -14.96 -3.49
C GLY A 203 -5.07 -13.95 -3.51
N ASP A 204 -6.10 -14.32 -2.77
CA ASP A 204 -7.33 -13.63 -2.36
C ASP A 204 -8.60 -13.93 -3.19
N ASP A 205 -9.62 -14.28 -2.40
CA ASP A 205 -11.02 -14.59 -2.65
C ASP A 205 -11.35 -15.94 -3.31
N HIS A 206 -11.07 -17.03 -2.57
CA HIS A 206 -11.90 -18.23 -2.68
C HIS A 206 -13.07 -18.12 -1.71
N ALA A 207 -14.30 -18.04 -2.24
CA ALA A 207 -15.42 -18.64 -1.55
C ALA A 207 -15.13 -20.15 -1.50
N TRP A 208 -15.01 -20.70 -0.29
CA TRP A 208 -14.82 -22.12 -0.09
C TRP A 208 -15.99 -22.87 -0.74
N SER A 209 -15.70 -23.66 -1.77
CA SER A 209 -16.68 -24.47 -2.50
C SER A 209 -16.69 -25.94 -2.04
N GLY A 210 -16.18 -26.20 -0.83
CA GLY A 210 -16.20 -27.55 -0.26
C GLY A 210 -17.45 -27.74 0.59
N ASP A 211 -17.77 -29.00 0.83
CA ASP A 211 -18.95 -29.39 1.60
C ASP A 211 -18.82 -28.91 3.07
N HIS A 212 -19.76 -28.07 3.51
CA HIS A 212 -19.75 -27.46 4.84
C HIS A 212 -19.87 -28.50 5.97
N ALA A 213 -20.43 -29.67 5.66
CA ALA A 213 -20.53 -30.82 6.58
C ALA A 213 -19.15 -31.34 7.05
N VAL A 214 -18.07 -31.08 6.30
CA VAL A 214 -16.72 -31.52 6.65
C VAL A 214 -16.09 -30.68 7.77
N LEU A 215 -16.63 -29.49 8.04
CA LEU A 215 -16.24 -28.66 9.19
C LEU A 215 -17.08 -28.88 10.43
N GLU A 216 -18.21 -29.57 10.32
CA GLU A 216 -19.07 -29.87 11.46
C GLU A 216 -18.55 -31.11 12.19
N GLY A 217 -17.85 -30.88 13.30
CA GLY A 217 -17.32 -31.92 14.17
C GLY A 217 -15.98 -31.51 14.80
N ASP A 218 -15.76 -31.91 16.06
CA ASP A 218 -14.59 -31.60 16.90
C ASP A 218 -13.25 -32.09 16.30
N GLY A 219 -12.78 -31.47 15.22
CA GLY A 219 -11.43 -31.66 14.69
C GLY A 219 -11.30 -32.53 13.45
N GLY A 220 -12.33 -32.68 12.60
CA GLY A 220 -12.25 -33.42 11.32
C GLY A 220 -11.16 -32.91 10.35
N TRP A 221 -10.68 -31.66 10.53
CA TRP A 221 -9.51 -31.16 9.78
C TRP A 221 -8.18 -31.83 10.14
N ARG A 222 -8.10 -32.56 11.27
CA ARG A 222 -6.89 -33.23 11.73
C ARG A 222 -6.58 -34.51 10.95
N ASP A 223 -7.60 -35.11 10.32
CA ASP A 223 -7.50 -36.40 9.62
C ASP A 223 -7.38 -36.27 8.09
N PHE A 224 -7.18 -35.05 7.56
CA PHE A 224 -6.92 -34.87 6.13
C PHE A 224 -5.57 -35.48 5.72
N ASP A 225 -5.61 -36.60 5.00
CA ASP A 225 -4.47 -37.09 4.23
C ASP A 225 -4.33 -36.26 2.94
N PHE A 226 -3.31 -35.40 2.91
CA PHE A 226 -3.04 -34.48 1.81
C PHE A 226 -2.74 -35.15 0.45
N ARG A 227 -2.68 -36.48 0.40
CA ARG A 227 -2.47 -37.25 -0.84
C ARG A 227 -3.75 -37.39 -1.68
N GLU A 228 -4.94 -37.26 -1.10
CA GLU A 228 -6.23 -37.46 -1.79
C GLU A 228 -6.90 -36.16 -2.28
N VAL A 229 -6.30 -35.01 -1.94
CA VAL A 229 -6.77 -33.66 -2.27
C VAL A 229 -6.93 -33.37 -3.77
N PRO A 230 -6.13 -33.92 -4.71
CA PRO A 230 -6.29 -33.62 -6.15
C PRO A 230 -7.60 -34.12 -6.76
N SER A 231 -8.20 -35.19 -6.22
CA SER A 231 -9.48 -35.73 -6.66
C SER A 231 -10.67 -34.87 -6.23
N LEU A 232 -10.53 -34.12 -5.13
CA LEU A 232 -11.58 -33.27 -4.55
C LEU A 232 -11.51 -31.80 -5.03
N LEU A 233 -10.34 -31.33 -5.51
CA LEU A 233 -10.12 -29.94 -5.93
C LEU A 233 -9.80 -29.75 -7.43
N GLY A 234 -9.93 -30.80 -8.25
CA GLY A 234 -9.74 -30.73 -9.71
C GLY A 234 -8.26 -30.73 -10.14
N LYS A 235 -7.94 -31.49 -11.20
CA LYS A 235 -6.58 -31.69 -11.72
C LYS A 235 -6.08 -30.48 -12.53
N ARG A 236 -4.84 -30.04 -12.29
CA ARG A 236 -4.08 -29.13 -13.18
C ARG A 236 -3.25 -29.93 -14.20
N CYS A 237 -3.26 -29.50 -15.46
CA CYS A 237 -2.20 -29.84 -16.42
C CYS A 237 -1.00 -28.90 -16.26
N ARG A 238 0.20 -29.45 -16.09
CA ARG A 238 1.48 -28.72 -16.22
C ARG A 238 2.07 -29.03 -17.59
N SER A 239 2.42 -28.01 -18.36
CA SER A 239 3.36 -28.13 -19.47
C SER A 239 4.79 -28.03 -18.92
N PRO A 240 5.73 -28.90 -19.29
CA PRO A 240 7.11 -28.83 -18.84
C PRO A 240 7.91 -27.97 -19.80
N LEU A 241 8.63 -26.95 -19.31
CA LEU A 241 9.89 -26.43 -19.87
C LEU A 241 10.35 -25.23 -19.04
N ALA A 242 11.48 -25.38 -18.37
CA ALA A 242 12.53 -24.39 -18.04
C ALA A 242 13.12 -24.69 -16.66
N GLY A 243 14.37 -25.14 -16.69
CA GLY A 243 15.14 -25.61 -15.55
C GLY A 243 15.52 -24.52 -14.55
N SER A 244 15.69 -24.97 -13.32
CA SER A 244 16.31 -24.31 -12.19
C SER A 244 17.81 -24.17 -12.38
N ASP A 245 18.36 -23.01 -12.05
CA ASP A 245 19.70 -22.93 -11.47
C ASP A 245 19.72 -21.76 -10.48
N ASP A 246 19.81 -22.10 -9.18
CA ASP A 246 19.90 -21.17 -8.05
C ASP A 246 21.33 -21.27 -7.51
N THR A 247 22.10 -20.19 -7.59
CA THR A 247 23.35 -20.03 -6.85
C THR A 247 23.17 -18.99 -5.75
N GLU A 248 23.48 -19.40 -4.53
CA GLU A 248 23.34 -18.67 -3.27
C GLU A 248 24.36 -17.52 -3.15
N ASP A 249 23.91 -16.41 -2.57
CA ASP A 249 24.69 -15.19 -2.29
C ASP A 249 24.74 -15.01 -0.76
N GLU A 250 25.93 -15.11 -0.16
CA GLU A 250 26.18 -14.81 1.26
C GLU A 250 26.50 -13.32 1.42
N ARG A 251 25.75 -12.58 2.28
CA ARG A 251 26.24 -11.34 2.89
C ARG A 251 25.83 -11.19 4.36
N GLU A 252 26.86 -10.92 5.15
CA GLU A 252 26.87 -10.67 6.59
C GLU A 252 25.98 -9.51 7.05
N VAL A 253 25.40 -9.69 8.25
CA VAL A 253 24.60 -8.70 8.96
C VAL A 253 25.50 -7.98 9.98
N HIS A 254 25.77 -6.69 9.75
CA HIS A 254 26.32 -5.81 10.79
C HIS A 254 25.24 -5.47 11.82
N ARG A 255 25.51 -5.82 13.08
CA ARG A 255 24.71 -5.45 14.26
C ARG A 255 25.04 -4.01 14.69
N HIS A 256 24.02 -3.15 14.74
CA HIS A 256 24.08 -1.91 15.54
C HIS A 256 23.35 -2.12 16.87
N PHE A 257 24.07 -1.76 17.93
CA PHE A 257 23.70 -1.78 19.34
C PHE A 257 22.96 -0.47 19.66
N PHE A 258 21.89 -0.50 20.47
CA PHE A 258 21.24 0.72 20.99
C PHE A 258 21.09 0.65 22.53
N PRO A 259 21.28 1.77 23.26
CA PRO A 259 21.34 1.80 24.72
C PRO A 259 19.98 2.10 25.38
N SER A 260 19.99 2.18 26.72
CA SER A 260 18.90 2.00 27.68
C SER A 260 18.12 3.26 28.08
N ALA A 261 16.79 3.09 28.14
CA ALA A 261 15.72 3.56 29.05
C ALA A 261 15.72 4.87 29.86
N ASP A 262 16.76 5.70 29.91
CA ASP A 262 16.70 7.02 30.60
C ASP A 262 16.27 8.17 29.65
N ALA A 263 15.85 7.86 28.41
CA ALA A 263 15.74 8.81 27.30
C ALA A 263 14.33 9.38 26.99
N GLN A 264 13.27 9.02 27.74
CA GLN A 264 11.91 9.41 27.30
C GLN A 264 11.49 10.87 27.56
N GLU A 265 12.12 11.60 28.49
CA GLU A 265 11.98 13.07 28.58
C GLU A 265 12.95 13.80 27.63
N SER A 266 14.08 13.17 27.31
CA SER A 266 15.04 13.65 26.31
C SER A 266 14.43 13.69 24.92
N ASP A 267 13.62 12.69 24.54
CA ASP A 267 13.12 12.52 23.18
C ASP A 267 12.22 13.68 22.69
N GLU A 268 11.37 14.28 23.55
CA GLU A 268 10.50 15.39 23.15
C GLU A 268 11.27 16.71 23.04
N GLU A 269 12.21 16.97 23.96
CA GLU A 269 13.08 18.15 23.90
C GLU A 269 14.06 18.05 22.72
N GLU A 270 14.59 16.85 22.46
CA GLU A 270 15.43 16.54 21.30
C GLU A 270 14.65 16.69 19.99
N GLU A 271 13.39 16.26 19.92
CA GLU A 271 12.54 16.48 18.74
C GLU A 271 12.25 17.97 18.49
N VAL A 272 12.05 18.77 19.55
CA VAL A 272 11.86 20.23 19.43
C VAL A 272 13.15 20.90 18.96
N GLU A 273 14.30 20.50 19.50
CA GLU A 273 15.61 21.02 19.11
C GLU A 273 15.96 20.65 17.65
N GLU A 274 15.68 19.42 17.23
CA GLU A 274 15.84 18.99 15.83
C GLU A 274 14.98 19.84 14.88
N LYS A 275 13.71 20.10 15.23
CA LYS A 275 12.82 20.97 14.44
C LYS A 275 13.30 22.42 14.43
N SER A 276 13.81 22.91 15.55
CA SER A 276 14.43 24.24 15.66
C SER A 276 15.61 24.36 14.71
N GLN A 277 16.53 23.38 14.71
CA GLN A 277 17.68 23.36 13.82
C GLN A 277 17.28 23.25 12.35
N GLN A 278 16.26 22.45 12.02
CA GLN A 278 15.72 22.37 10.66
C GLN A 278 15.14 23.71 10.20
N LEU A 279 14.45 24.45 11.08
CA LEU A 279 13.93 25.78 10.78
C LEU A 279 15.04 26.81 10.56
N LEU A 280 16.11 26.76 11.36
CA LEU A 280 17.29 27.62 11.16
C LEU A 280 17.96 27.36 9.81
N ASN A 281 18.19 26.09 9.47
CA ASN A 281 18.77 25.73 8.17
C ASN A 281 17.88 26.18 7.01
N LEU A 282 16.55 26.05 7.16
CA LEU A 282 15.60 26.54 6.16
C LEU A 282 15.64 28.07 6.02
N ALA A 283 15.82 28.80 7.13
CA ALA A 283 15.97 30.25 7.11
C ALA A 283 17.24 30.67 6.35
N ASP A 284 18.38 30.03 6.64
CA ASP A 284 19.65 30.27 5.94
C ASP A 284 19.52 30.02 4.43
N ASP A 285 18.87 28.93 4.03
CA ASP A 285 18.60 28.62 2.62
C ASP A 285 17.73 29.68 1.94
N LEU A 286 16.71 30.20 2.65
CA LEU A 286 15.84 31.26 2.13
C LEU A 286 16.56 32.60 2.02
N GLU A 287 17.42 32.94 2.96
CA GLU A 287 18.28 34.13 2.89
C GLU A 287 19.24 34.03 1.70
N ARG A 288 19.89 32.89 1.54
CA ARG A 288 20.80 32.64 0.42
C ARG A 288 20.06 32.71 -0.92
N ALA A 289 18.85 32.16 -1.00
CA ALA A 289 18.01 32.28 -2.18
C ALA A 289 17.65 33.74 -2.47
N ALA A 290 17.33 34.54 -1.45
CA ALA A 290 17.04 35.97 -1.60
C ALA A 290 18.26 36.75 -2.09
N GLU A 291 19.47 36.46 -1.62
CA GLU A 291 20.71 37.05 -2.12
C GLU A 291 20.92 36.75 -3.61
N ILE A 292 20.73 35.50 -4.03
CA ILE A 292 20.85 35.09 -5.43
C ILE A 292 19.83 35.86 -6.29
N LEU A 293 18.58 35.97 -5.83
CA LEU A 293 17.54 36.73 -6.53
C LEU A 293 17.93 38.20 -6.68
N ARG A 294 18.44 38.85 -5.63
CA ARG A 294 18.90 40.25 -5.68
C ARG A 294 20.11 40.43 -6.60
N ALA A 295 21.09 39.53 -6.54
CA ALA A 295 22.27 39.55 -7.39
C ALA A 295 21.94 39.33 -8.88
N GLN A 296 20.98 38.46 -9.19
CA GLN A 296 20.55 38.23 -10.57
C GLN A 296 19.59 39.30 -11.09
N ALA A 297 18.85 39.97 -10.21
CA ALA A 297 18.03 41.12 -10.58
C ALA A 297 18.90 42.28 -11.13
N SER A 298 20.09 42.51 -10.57
CA SER A 298 21.02 43.52 -11.08
C SER A 298 21.64 43.13 -12.43
N ALA A 299 21.80 41.83 -12.69
CA ALA A 299 22.31 41.29 -13.95
C ALA A 299 21.31 41.38 -15.13
N LYS A 300 20.04 41.73 -14.89
CA LYS A 300 18.98 41.97 -15.91
C LYS A 300 18.80 40.85 -16.94
N ASN A 301 19.02 39.59 -16.58
CA ASN A 301 18.80 38.46 -17.48
C ASN A 301 17.29 38.16 -17.63
N SER A 302 16.70 38.63 -18.74
CA SER A 302 15.25 38.56 -18.99
C SER A 302 14.69 37.14 -19.04
N ILE A 303 15.47 36.17 -19.57
CA ILE A 303 15.06 34.77 -19.69
C ILE A 303 14.96 34.13 -18.30
N TRP A 304 15.99 34.35 -17.48
CA TRP A 304 16.04 33.80 -16.13
C TRP A 304 14.97 34.43 -15.24
N MET A 305 14.84 35.76 -15.24
CA MET A 305 13.81 36.48 -14.49
C MET A 305 12.40 36.02 -14.86
N SER A 306 12.12 35.87 -16.16
CA SER A 306 10.82 35.36 -16.64
C SER A 306 10.57 33.92 -16.19
N SER A 307 11.60 33.08 -16.14
CA SER A 307 11.48 31.70 -15.66
C SER A 307 11.18 31.65 -14.17
N ILE A 308 11.85 32.45 -13.35
CA ILE A 308 11.64 32.53 -11.90
C ILE A 308 10.23 33.05 -11.59
N LEU A 309 9.82 34.15 -12.23
CA LEU A 309 8.48 34.73 -12.05
C LEU A 309 7.37 33.77 -12.50
N ARG A 310 7.56 33.04 -13.61
CA ARG A 310 6.57 32.06 -14.10
C ARG A 310 6.44 30.86 -13.14
N ARG A 311 7.54 30.41 -12.54
CA ARG A 311 7.54 29.31 -11.56
C ARG A 311 6.96 29.73 -10.21
N ASN A 312 6.84 31.02 -9.95
CA ASN A 312 6.25 31.58 -8.74
C ASN A 312 6.94 31.08 -7.46
N ILE A 313 8.26 30.95 -7.52
CA ILE A 313 9.11 30.49 -6.43
C ILE A 313 9.01 31.52 -5.30
N GLY A 314 8.64 31.07 -4.10
CA GLY A 314 8.48 31.95 -2.93
C GLY A 314 7.06 32.48 -2.70
N LYS A 315 6.06 32.07 -3.50
CA LYS A 315 4.66 32.45 -3.25
C LYS A 315 4.20 32.08 -1.84
N ASP A 316 4.50 30.87 -1.40
CA ASP A 316 4.07 30.38 -0.09
C ASP A 316 4.77 31.14 1.05
N VAL A 317 6.05 31.49 0.88
CA VAL A 317 6.82 32.32 1.82
C VAL A 317 6.23 33.74 1.89
N SER A 318 5.92 34.35 0.75
CA SER A 318 5.28 35.68 0.70
C SER A 318 3.90 35.68 1.35
N LEU A 319 3.12 34.61 1.16
CA LEU A 319 1.82 34.44 1.82
C LEU A 319 1.97 34.21 3.32
N MET A 320 2.98 33.46 3.76
CA MET A 320 3.30 33.27 5.18
C MET A 320 3.63 34.61 5.84
N VAL A 321 4.52 35.42 5.24
CA VAL A 321 4.88 36.75 5.74
C VAL A 321 3.64 37.65 5.85
N ALA A 322 2.82 37.73 4.80
CA ALA A 322 1.60 38.53 4.82
C ALA A 322 0.57 38.06 5.87
N ASP A 323 0.47 36.74 6.09
CA ASP A 323 -0.41 36.16 7.10
C ASP A 323 0.10 36.48 8.54
N ILE A 324 1.42 36.45 8.77
CA ILE A 324 2.06 36.81 10.06
C ILE A 324 1.96 38.32 10.33
N GLU A 325 2.31 39.18 9.37
CA GLU A 325 2.16 40.64 9.50
C GLU A 325 0.72 41.05 9.79
N ARG A 326 -0.25 40.37 9.14
CA ARG A 326 -1.66 40.54 9.46
C ARG A 326 -1.98 40.10 10.88
N TYR A 327 -1.46 38.95 11.33
CA TYR A 327 -1.69 38.45 12.67
C TYR A 327 -1.14 39.40 13.74
N GLU A 328 0.06 39.95 13.52
CA GLU A 328 0.70 40.92 14.41
C GLU A 328 -0.05 42.27 14.42
N SER A 329 -0.47 42.78 13.25
CA SER A 329 -1.18 44.06 13.13
C SER A 329 -2.62 44.03 13.65
N THR A 330 -3.30 42.89 13.58
CA THR A 330 -4.72 42.78 13.98
C THR A 330 -4.93 42.61 15.49
N GLY A 331 -3.87 42.34 16.27
CA GLY A 331 -3.96 42.16 17.71
C GLY A 331 -5.02 41.14 18.14
N ARG A 332 -5.39 41.08 19.43
CA ARG A 332 -6.24 40.03 20.04
C ARG A 332 -7.66 39.80 19.43
N LYS A 333 -8.05 40.44 18.31
CA LYS A 333 -9.21 40.02 17.52
C LYS A 333 -8.89 38.72 16.79
N ARG A 334 -9.06 37.60 17.50
CA ARG A 334 -8.94 36.26 16.92
C ARG A 334 -9.95 36.11 15.79
N ASP A 335 -9.45 35.97 14.55
CA ASP A 335 -10.20 35.26 13.52
C ASP A 335 -10.56 33.86 14.08
N ASN A 336 -11.68 33.28 13.64
CA ASN A 336 -12.12 31.98 14.14
C ASN A 336 -10.97 30.97 14.11
N THR A 337 -10.76 30.25 15.22
CA THR A 337 -9.66 29.29 15.41
C THR A 337 -9.63 28.19 14.35
N TRP A 338 -10.75 28.00 13.67
CA TRP A 338 -10.92 27.05 12.58
C TRP A 338 -11.46 27.80 11.35
N GLY A 339 -10.76 27.65 10.22
CA GLY A 339 -11.26 28.13 8.94
C GLY A 339 -12.57 27.44 8.58
N LYS A 340 -13.52 28.19 8.01
CA LYS A 340 -14.78 27.62 7.56
C LYS A 340 -14.51 26.62 6.42
N LYS A 341 -15.24 25.51 6.40
CA LYS A 341 -15.11 24.46 5.38
C LYS A 341 -15.30 25.07 3.98
N GLY A 342 -14.26 25.02 3.15
CA GLY A 342 -14.26 25.58 1.79
C GLY A 342 -13.47 26.89 1.64
N ASP A 343 -13.15 27.57 2.74
CA ASP A 343 -12.32 28.78 2.73
C ASP A 343 -10.84 28.42 2.82
N LYS A 344 -10.19 28.29 1.65
CA LYS A 344 -8.78 27.92 1.56
C LYS A 344 -7.85 28.97 2.17
N GLU A 345 -8.23 30.24 2.13
CA GLU A 345 -7.42 31.35 2.62
C GLU A 345 -7.45 31.41 4.15
N ALA A 346 -8.64 31.26 4.74
CA ALA A 346 -8.76 31.16 6.19
C ALA A 346 -8.03 29.93 6.75
N ASN A 347 -8.11 28.78 6.08
CA ASN A 347 -7.39 27.57 6.49
C ASN A 347 -5.87 27.76 6.43
N ARG A 348 -5.36 28.43 5.40
CA ARG A 348 -3.93 28.76 5.28
C ARG A 348 -3.48 29.69 6.41
N ARG A 349 -4.24 30.78 6.66
CA ARG A 349 -3.94 31.73 7.74
C ARG A 349 -3.84 31.04 9.10
N VAL A 350 -4.79 30.17 9.41
CA VAL A 350 -4.78 29.38 10.64
C VAL A 350 -3.53 28.50 10.68
N ALA A 351 -3.23 27.74 9.62
CA ALA A 351 -2.03 26.88 9.59
C ALA A 351 -0.72 27.66 9.84
N ASN A 352 -0.58 28.87 9.28
CA ASN A 352 0.62 29.70 9.42
C ASN A 352 0.75 30.39 10.78
N THR A 353 -0.36 30.60 11.50
CA THR A 353 -0.38 31.40 12.75
C THR A 353 -0.60 30.55 14.01
N MET A 354 -1.01 29.28 13.87
CA MET A 354 -1.23 28.37 14.99
C MET A 354 0.08 28.08 15.72
N GLY A 355 0.14 28.46 17.00
CA GLY A 355 1.33 28.27 17.83
C GLY A 355 2.41 29.34 17.65
N TYR A 356 2.21 30.32 16.77
CA TYR A 356 3.12 31.45 16.62
C TYR A 356 3.09 32.33 17.88
N GLN A 357 4.27 32.58 18.44
CA GLN A 357 4.46 33.44 19.61
C GLN A 357 4.95 34.80 19.14
N ILE A 358 4.21 35.86 19.47
CA ILE A 358 4.63 37.23 19.22
C ILE A 358 5.78 37.53 20.19
N GLN A 359 6.96 37.82 19.65
CA GLN A 359 8.05 38.39 20.43
C GLN A 359 7.70 39.88 20.65
N ASN A 360 7.38 40.23 21.90
CA ASN A 360 7.09 41.62 22.30
C ASN A 360 8.36 42.45 22.45
#